data_AF-A0A350J933-F1
#
_entry.id   AF-A0A350J933-F1
#
_cell.length_a   1.000
_cell.length_b   1.000
_cell.length_c   1.000
_cell.angle_alpha   90.00
_cell.angle_beta   90.00
_cell.angle_gamma   90.00
#
_symmetry.space_group_name_H-M   'P 1'
#
loop_
_entity.id
_entity.type
_entity.pdbx_description
1 polymer ?
#
loop_
_entity_poly.entity_id
_entity_poly.type
_entity_poly.pdbx_seq_one_letter_code
_entity_poly.pdbx_strand_id
1 'polypeptide(L)'
;MKGIYIDNTASMCTRPAEVFMLMEEETRKLNWLMTDVSGWDSIIGKYEHRNGDNWFFFTGDVFFDIMSSNRMATMNWGVITGFPADIPLEKILESDLPFADRNDDLFVNPVKPMHELGVAEVFVTDITKMAVKADDAVIDRIGGSIRGSSDLEHYNERMMKKRKKEEVKEEPPKGFFAKLFGK
;
A
#
# COMPACT_ATOMS: atom_id res chain seq x y z
N MET A 1 2.24 11.22 -11.45
CA MET A 1 1.64 10.37 -10.41
C MET A 1 2.49 10.48 -9.16
N LYS A 2 1.93 10.96 -8.05
CA LYS A 2 2.57 11.06 -6.72
C LYS A 2 2.25 9.86 -5.83
N GLY A 3 2.85 9.79 -4.65
CA GLY A 3 2.50 8.82 -3.61
C GLY A 3 2.33 9.51 -2.26
N ILE A 4 1.47 8.96 -1.40
CA ILE A 4 1.27 9.44 -0.04
C ILE A 4 1.37 8.30 0.96
N TYR A 5 2.05 8.57 2.06
CA TYR A 5 2.13 7.71 3.23
C TYR A 5 1.18 8.25 4.30
N ILE A 6 0.41 7.36 4.92
CA ILE A 6 -0.57 7.68 5.96
C ILE A 6 -0.23 6.90 7.22
N ASP A 7 0.08 7.63 8.30
CA ASP A 7 0.30 7.06 9.64
C ASP A 7 -0.92 7.28 10.54
N ASN A 8 -1.70 6.21 10.72
CA ASN A 8 -2.88 6.18 11.57
C ASN A 8 -2.61 5.57 12.95
N THR A 9 -1.36 5.59 13.43
CA THR A 9 -1.02 5.05 14.77
C THR A 9 -1.86 5.70 15.88
N ALA A 10 -2.17 7.00 15.76
CA ALA A 10 -3.04 7.69 16.71
C ALA A 10 -4.50 7.19 16.71
N SER A 11 -4.98 6.70 15.55
CA SER A 11 -6.34 6.16 15.37
C SER A 11 -6.40 4.65 15.57
N MET A 12 -5.26 3.99 15.83
CA MET A 12 -5.07 2.55 16.05
C MET A 12 -5.44 1.63 14.89
N CYS A 13 -5.99 2.15 13.79
CA CYS A 13 -6.32 1.39 12.59
C CYS A 13 -6.38 2.27 11.34
N THR A 14 -6.15 1.65 10.18
CA THR A 14 -6.40 2.19 8.85
C THR A 14 -7.79 1.77 8.39
N ARG A 15 -8.40 2.64 7.58
CA ARG A 15 -9.69 2.39 6.95
C ARG A 15 -9.54 2.68 5.46
N PRO A 16 -9.17 1.67 4.65
CA PRO A 16 -8.97 1.86 3.22
C PRO A 16 -10.17 2.51 2.51
N ALA A 17 -11.39 2.25 3.00
CA ALA A 17 -12.60 2.88 2.50
C ALA A 17 -12.56 4.42 2.50
N GLU A 18 -11.88 5.07 3.45
CA GLU A 18 -11.74 6.53 3.48
C GLU A 18 -10.97 7.04 2.26
N VAL A 19 -9.94 6.31 1.82
CA VAL A 19 -9.20 6.61 0.59
C VAL A 19 -10.12 6.48 -0.61
N PHE A 20 -10.81 5.34 -0.77
CA PHE A 20 -11.68 5.08 -1.93
C PHE A 20 -12.86 6.04 -2.03
N MET A 21 -13.40 6.49 -0.90
CA MET A 21 -14.43 7.55 -0.89
C MET A 21 -13.89 8.89 -1.41
N LEU A 22 -12.63 9.23 -1.12
CA LEU A 22 -12.00 10.44 -1.64
C LEU A 22 -11.64 10.33 -3.12
N MET A 23 -11.53 9.12 -3.67
CA MET A 23 -11.24 8.85 -5.08
C MET A 23 -12.41 8.16 -5.79
N GLU A 24 -13.66 8.54 -5.47
CA GLU A 24 -14.86 7.87 -6.02
C GLU A 24 -14.85 7.79 -7.54
N GLU A 25 -14.66 8.92 -8.23
CA GLU A 25 -14.69 8.95 -9.70
C GLU A 25 -13.61 8.06 -10.31
N GLU A 26 -12.42 8.06 -9.73
CA GLU A 26 -11.31 7.22 -10.16
C GLU A 26 -11.55 5.75 -9.83
N THR A 27 -12.16 5.46 -8.68
CA THR A 27 -12.53 4.10 -8.25
C THR A 27 -13.50 3.46 -9.22
N ARG A 28 -14.54 4.19 -9.61
CA ARG A 28 -15.58 3.66 -10.51
C ARG A 28 -15.07 3.42 -11.94
N LYS A 29 -14.01 4.12 -12.38
CA LYS A 29 -13.42 4.00 -13.73
C LYS A 29 -12.42 2.84 -13.87
N LEU A 30 -12.02 2.22 -12.77
CA LEU A 30 -10.99 1.17 -12.75
C LEU A 30 -11.58 -0.18 -12.35
N ASN A 31 -10.96 -1.26 -12.79
CA ASN A 31 -11.13 -2.57 -12.17
C ASN A 31 -10.13 -2.74 -11.03
N TRP A 32 -10.49 -3.50 -10.00
CA TRP A 32 -9.73 -3.60 -8.76
C TRP A 32 -9.36 -5.03 -8.46
N LEU A 33 -8.06 -5.28 -8.29
CA LEU A 33 -7.52 -6.54 -7.77
C LEU A 33 -7.08 -6.33 -6.32
N MET A 34 -7.57 -7.18 -5.42
CA MET A 34 -7.13 -7.26 -4.04
C MET A 34 -6.30 -8.53 -3.87
N THR A 35 -5.13 -8.41 -3.24
CA THR A 35 -4.17 -9.52 -3.08
C THR A 35 -3.58 -9.53 -1.67
N ASP A 36 -3.26 -10.73 -1.17
CA ASP A 36 -2.65 -10.96 0.15
C ASP A 36 -3.39 -10.23 1.31
N VAL A 37 -4.72 -10.33 1.31
CA VAL A 37 -5.57 -9.55 2.21
C VAL A 37 -5.86 -10.30 3.50
N SER A 38 -5.76 -9.58 4.62
CA SER A 38 -6.18 -10.04 5.96
C SER A 38 -7.07 -9.01 6.66
N GLY A 39 -8.11 -9.51 7.35
CA GLY A 39 -9.08 -8.70 8.10
C GLY A 39 -10.35 -8.31 7.32
N TRP A 40 -10.29 -8.36 5.99
CA TRP A 40 -11.44 -8.12 5.09
C TRP A 40 -12.00 -9.39 4.42
N ASP A 41 -11.36 -10.53 4.63
CA ASP A 41 -11.70 -11.84 4.09
C ASP A 41 -13.16 -12.25 4.36
N SER A 42 -13.72 -11.86 5.51
CA SER A 42 -15.13 -12.15 5.86
C SER A 42 -16.17 -11.29 5.12
N ILE A 43 -15.79 -10.08 4.69
CA ILE A 43 -16.63 -9.19 3.89
C ILE A 43 -16.54 -9.61 2.43
N ILE A 44 -15.31 -9.85 1.97
CA ILE A 44 -14.99 -10.15 0.58
C ILE A 44 -15.36 -11.58 0.21
N GLY A 45 -15.24 -12.54 1.14
CA GLY A 45 -15.58 -13.95 0.90
C GLY A 45 -17.06 -14.20 0.59
N LYS A 46 -17.91 -13.18 0.68
CA LYS A 46 -19.31 -13.20 0.24
C LYS A 46 -19.48 -12.95 -1.27
N TYR A 47 -18.42 -12.53 -1.95
CA TYR A 47 -18.41 -12.25 -3.38
C TYR A 47 -17.81 -13.45 -4.14
N GLU A 48 -18.42 -13.81 -5.28
CA GLU A 48 -18.27 -15.11 -5.94
C GLU A 48 -16.89 -15.38 -6.58
N HIS A 49 -16.01 -14.39 -6.70
CA HIS A 49 -14.72 -14.53 -7.39
C HIS A 49 -13.57 -14.91 -6.44
N ARG A 50 -13.78 -15.92 -5.60
CA ARG A 50 -12.69 -16.56 -4.83
C ARG A 50 -12.20 -17.75 -5.63
N ASN A 51 -11.05 -17.65 -6.28
CA ASN A 51 -10.52 -18.77 -7.06
C ASN A 51 -9.12 -19.14 -6.59
N GLY A 52 -9.02 -20.17 -5.73
CA GLY A 52 -7.82 -20.97 -5.43
C GLY A 52 -6.63 -20.27 -4.77
N ASP A 53 -6.34 -19.05 -5.19
CA ASP A 53 -5.20 -18.22 -4.86
C ASP A 53 -5.75 -16.96 -4.16
N ASN A 54 -5.01 -16.39 -3.22
CA ASN A 54 -5.48 -15.36 -2.28
C ASN A 54 -5.69 -13.97 -2.92
N TRP A 55 -6.55 -13.89 -3.94
CA TRP A 55 -6.90 -12.65 -4.63
C TRP A 55 -8.40 -12.54 -4.93
N PHE A 56 -8.86 -11.31 -5.14
CA PHE A 56 -10.25 -10.98 -5.47
C PHE A 56 -10.30 -9.88 -6.52
N PHE A 57 -11.19 -10.00 -7.50
CA PHE A 57 -11.30 -9.05 -8.60
C PHE A 57 -12.71 -8.46 -8.71
N PHE A 58 -12.79 -7.15 -8.96
CA PHE A 58 -14.04 -6.40 -8.99
C PHE A 58 -14.05 -5.35 -10.09
N THR A 59 -15.23 -5.08 -10.64
CA THR A 59 -15.46 -3.85 -11.40
C THR A 59 -15.51 -2.64 -10.48
N GLY A 60 -15.28 -1.44 -11.03
CA GLY A 60 -15.22 -0.20 -10.25
C GLY A 60 -16.47 0.09 -9.42
N ASP A 61 -17.66 -0.04 -10.00
CA ASP A 61 -18.92 0.20 -9.27
C ASP A 61 -19.13 -0.79 -8.13
N VAL A 62 -18.92 -2.08 -8.40
CA VAL A 62 -19.05 -3.13 -7.36
C VAL A 62 -18.06 -2.88 -6.24
N PHE A 63 -16.81 -2.58 -6.57
CA PHE A 63 -15.76 -2.32 -5.59
C PHE A 63 -16.06 -1.08 -4.75
N PHE A 64 -16.50 0.02 -5.37
CA PHE A 64 -16.86 1.23 -4.65
C PHE A 64 -18.05 1.00 -3.70
N ASP A 65 -19.07 0.27 -4.15
CA ASP A 65 -20.24 -0.05 -3.33
C ASP A 65 -19.86 -0.92 -2.13
N ILE A 66 -18.94 -1.88 -2.31
CA ILE A 66 -18.34 -2.67 -1.21
C ILE A 66 -17.64 -1.75 -0.21
N MET A 67 -16.74 -0.88 -0.69
CA MET A 67 -15.94 -0.01 0.17
C MET A 67 -16.81 0.99 0.95
N SER A 68 -17.74 1.64 0.28
CA SER A 68 -18.64 2.64 0.87
C SER A 68 -19.62 2.03 1.88
N SER A 69 -20.14 0.83 1.60
CA SER A 69 -21.03 0.10 2.52
C SER A 69 -20.31 -0.43 3.76
N ASN A 70 -18.99 -0.65 3.67
CA ASN A 70 -18.16 -1.20 4.74
C ASN A 70 -17.14 -0.20 5.29
N ARG A 71 -17.50 1.08 5.36
CA ARG A 71 -16.58 2.18 5.75
C ARG A 71 -15.81 2.02 7.06
N MET A 72 -16.32 1.21 7.99
CA MET A 72 -15.68 0.96 9.31
C MET A 72 -14.73 -0.24 9.31
N ALA A 73 -14.69 -1.02 8.24
CA ALA A 73 -13.88 -2.21 8.18
C ALA A 73 -12.38 -1.87 8.10
N THR A 74 -11.60 -2.57 8.91
CA THR A 74 -10.15 -2.39 9.04
C THR A 74 -9.42 -3.48 8.30
N MET A 75 -8.31 -3.13 7.65
CA MET A 75 -7.43 -4.10 6.99
C MET A 75 -6.19 -4.28 7.85
N ASN A 76 -5.81 -5.53 8.13
CA ASN A 76 -4.59 -5.81 8.87
C ASN A 76 -3.37 -5.64 7.97
N TRP A 77 -3.46 -6.18 6.76
CA TRP A 77 -2.51 -6.00 5.66
C TRP A 77 -3.18 -6.39 4.33
N GLY A 78 -2.59 -5.93 3.22
CA GLY A 78 -2.99 -6.30 1.87
C GLY A 78 -2.66 -5.23 0.83
N VAL A 79 -2.76 -5.61 -0.44
CA VAL A 79 -2.55 -4.71 -1.58
C VAL A 79 -3.82 -4.64 -2.43
N ILE A 80 -4.22 -3.43 -2.80
CA ILE A 80 -5.37 -3.17 -3.68
C ILE A 80 -4.90 -2.35 -4.86
N THR A 81 -4.89 -2.96 -6.05
CA THR A 81 -4.37 -2.33 -7.27
C THR A 81 -5.50 -2.07 -8.25
N GLY A 82 -5.52 -0.86 -8.79
CA GLY A 82 -6.49 -0.39 -9.79
C GLY A 82 -5.91 -0.45 -11.20
N PHE A 83 -6.71 -0.98 -12.13
CA PHE A 83 -6.37 -1.21 -13.53
C PHE A 83 -7.37 -0.50 -14.45
N PRO A 84 -6.93 0.05 -15.60
CA PRO A 84 -7.85 0.51 -16.63
C PRO A 84 -8.90 -0.56 -16.97
N ALA A 85 -10.17 -0.15 -17.09
CA ALA A 85 -11.29 -1.08 -17.21
C ALA A 85 -11.28 -1.96 -18.47
N ASP A 86 -10.49 -1.58 -19.48
CA ASP A 86 -10.28 -2.31 -20.73
C ASP A 86 -9.20 -3.40 -20.64
N ILE A 87 -8.42 -3.46 -19.55
CA ILE A 87 -7.47 -4.55 -19.31
C ILE A 87 -8.22 -5.76 -18.76
N PRO A 88 -8.19 -6.91 -19.45
CA PRO A 88 -8.86 -8.12 -18.98
C PRO A 88 -8.10 -8.78 -17.82
N LEU A 89 -8.82 -9.47 -16.93
CA LEU A 89 -8.26 -10.14 -15.76
C LEU A 89 -7.17 -11.15 -16.16
N GLU A 90 -7.37 -11.90 -17.24
CA GLU A 90 -6.40 -12.88 -17.72
C GLU A 90 -5.03 -12.25 -17.98
N LYS A 91 -5.02 -11.02 -18.51
CA LYS A 91 -3.78 -10.28 -18.78
C LYS A 91 -3.10 -9.79 -17.50
N ILE A 92 -3.88 -9.43 -16.48
CA ILE A 92 -3.37 -9.05 -15.15
C ILE A 92 -2.71 -10.26 -14.49
N LEU A 93 -3.31 -11.44 -14.61
CA LEU A 93 -2.82 -12.68 -14.01
C LEU A 93 -1.59 -13.29 -14.73
N GLU A 94 -1.13 -12.73 -15.85
CA GLU A 94 0.10 -13.16 -16.52
C GLU A 94 1.37 -12.74 -15.76
N SER A 95 1.27 -11.74 -14.88
CA SER A 95 2.39 -11.15 -14.16
C SER A 95 2.33 -11.50 -12.66
N ASP A 96 3.45 -11.29 -11.95
CA ASP A 96 3.51 -11.53 -10.51
C ASP A 96 2.49 -10.65 -9.76
N LEU A 97 1.74 -11.28 -8.87
CA LEU A 97 0.74 -10.58 -8.08
C LEU A 97 1.41 -9.76 -6.95
N PRO A 98 0.90 -8.55 -6.67
CA PRO A 98 1.30 -7.79 -5.49
C PRO A 98 1.09 -8.62 -4.22
N PHE A 99 1.92 -8.42 -3.21
CA PHE A 99 1.79 -9.10 -1.93
C PHE A 99 2.30 -8.23 -0.79
N ALA A 100 1.73 -8.38 0.39
CA ALA A 100 2.01 -7.56 1.56
C ALA A 100 3.01 -8.26 2.50
N ASP A 101 4.24 -8.49 2.04
CA ASP A 101 5.32 -8.91 2.94
C ASP A 101 5.94 -7.71 3.66
N ARG A 102 6.48 -7.96 4.86
CA ARG A 102 6.84 -6.99 5.91
C ARG A 102 8.04 -6.12 5.55
N ASN A 103 7.89 -5.34 4.49
CA ASN A 103 8.48 -4.02 4.28
C ASN A 103 9.93 -3.99 3.77
N ASP A 104 10.15 -4.46 2.55
CA ASP A 104 11.35 -4.08 1.79
C ASP A 104 10.94 -3.15 0.65
N ASP A 105 10.72 -1.90 1.08
CA ASP A 105 10.66 -0.67 0.30
C ASP A 105 9.28 -0.31 -0.24
N LEU A 106 8.55 0.56 0.49
CA LEU A 106 7.27 1.24 0.18
C LEU A 106 7.30 2.04 -1.15
N PHE A 107 7.58 1.25 -2.17
CA PHE A 107 7.98 1.41 -3.56
C PHE A 107 9.14 2.38 -3.79
N VAL A 108 10.38 1.89 -3.69
CA VAL A 108 11.64 2.67 -3.77
C VAL A 108 11.58 3.78 -4.82
N ASN A 109 12.01 4.97 -4.41
CA ASN A 109 11.99 6.16 -5.24
C ASN A 109 12.66 5.94 -6.61
N PRO A 110 12.01 6.34 -7.72
CA PRO A 110 10.68 6.95 -7.77
C PRO A 110 9.55 5.94 -7.52
N VAL A 111 8.56 6.31 -6.72
CA VAL A 111 7.48 5.40 -6.29
C VAL A 111 6.62 4.99 -7.49
N LYS A 112 6.36 3.69 -7.64
CA LYS A 112 5.51 3.09 -8.67
C LYS A 112 4.62 1.99 -8.06
N PRO A 113 3.46 1.66 -8.65
CA PRO A 113 2.69 0.47 -8.25
C PRO A 113 3.52 -0.82 -8.35
N MET A 114 3.24 -1.81 -7.51
CA MET A 114 3.83 -3.16 -7.58
C MET A 114 3.58 -3.82 -8.92
N HIS A 115 2.33 -3.75 -9.37
CA HIS A 115 1.92 -4.37 -10.62
C HIS A 115 2.23 -3.44 -11.80
N GLU A 116 2.86 -3.95 -12.85
CA GLU A 116 3.30 -3.15 -14.00
C GLU A 116 2.16 -2.46 -14.76
N LEU A 117 0.99 -3.11 -14.83
CA LEU A 117 -0.24 -2.57 -15.43
C LEU A 117 -1.07 -1.69 -14.47
N GLY A 118 -0.66 -1.55 -13.20
CA GLY A 118 -1.37 -0.79 -12.19
C GLY A 118 -1.26 0.72 -12.43
N VAL A 119 -2.35 1.44 -12.23
CA VAL A 119 -2.39 2.93 -12.33
C VAL A 119 -2.74 3.60 -11.01
N ALA A 120 -3.31 2.84 -10.06
CA ALA A 120 -3.52 3.24 -8.69
C ALA A 120 -3.22 2.05 -7.77
N GLU A 121 -2.74 2.30 -6.57
CA GLU A 121 -2.46 1.24 -5.60
C GLU A 121 -2.62 1.75 -4.18
N VAL A 122 -3.29 0.95 -3.35
CA VAL A 122 -3.41 1.14 -1.91
C VAL A 122 -2.75 -0.06 -1.23
N PHE A 123 -1.69 0.20 -0.48
CA PHE A 123 -0.93 -0.82 0.23
C PHE A 123 -1.05 -0.61 1.74
N VAL A 124 -1.61 -1.59 2.44
CA VAL A 124 -1.70 -1.61 3.91
C VAL A 124 -0.58 -2.51 4.43
N THR A 125 0.45 -1.90 5.01
CA THR A 125 1.63 -2.60 5.55
C THR A 125 1.35 -3.29 6.87
N ASP A 126 0.62 -2.59 7.72
CA ASP A 126 0.13 -3.05 9.01
C ASP A 126 -1.20 -2.34 9.30
N ILE A 127 -1.86 -2.76 10.36
CA ILE A 127 -3.18 -2.23 10.68
C ILE A 127 -3.19 -0.70 10.84
N THR A 128 -2.06 -0.02 11.09
CA THR A 128 -2.00 1.43 11.31
C THR A 128 -1.34 2.23 10.19
N LYS A 129 -0.73 1.61 9.18
CA LYS A 129 0.07 2.29 8.16
C LYS A 129 -0.31 1.88 6.75
N MET A 130 -0.47 2.89 5.90
CA MET A 130 -0.89 2.71 4.51
C MET A 130 -0.12 3.62 3.58
N ALA A 131 0.18 3.13 2.38
CA ALA A 131 0.65 3.94 1.26
C ALA A 131 -0.38 3.94 0.14
N VAL A 132 -0.49 5.07 -0.55
CA VAL A 132 -1.36 5.23 -1.71
C VAL A 132 -0.57 5.82 -2.86
N LYS A 133 -0.65 5.20 -4.03
CA LYS A 133 -0.16 5.69 -5.31
C LYS A 133 -1.35 5.96 -6.22
N ALA A 134 -1.42 7.17 -6.79
CA ALA A 134 -2.47 7.52 -7.74
C ALA A 134 -2.04 8.75 -8.57
N ASP A 135 -2.98 9.24 -9.37
CA ASP A 135 -2.86 10.52 -10.06
C ASP A 135 -2.64 11.69 -9.09
N ASP A 136 -1.95 12.73 -9.53
CA ASP A 136 -1.45 13.78 -8.62
C ASP A 136 -2.60 14.51 -7.92
N ALA A 137 -3.68 14.78 -8.65
CA ALA A 137 -4.87 15.44 -8.11
C ALA A 137 -5.57 14.60 -7.04
N VAL A 138 -5.56 13.27 -7.18
CA VAL A 138 -6.11 12.34 -6.18
C VAL A 138 -5.25 12.36 -4.93
N ILE A 139 -3.94 12.29 -5.10
CA ILE A 139 -3.00 12.32 -3.98
C ILE A 139 -3.08 13.65 -3.21
N ASP A 140 -3.15 14.78 -3.90
CA ASP A 140 -3.28 16.09 -3.27
C ASP A 140 -4.61 16.20 -2.48
N ARG A 141 -5.70 15.63 -3.01
CA ARG A 141 -7.01 15.54 -2.33
C ARG A 141 -6.95 14.68 -1.07
N ILE A 142 -6.31 13.51 -1.13
CA ILE A 142 -6.11 12.62 0.02
C ILE A 142 -5.28 13.31 1.09
N GLY A 143 -4.16 13.94 0.72
CA GLY A 143 -3.27 14.63 1.65
C GLY A 143 -3.91 15.82 2.35
N GLY A 144 -4.82 16.54 1.68
CA GLY A 144 -5.60 17.61 2.30
C GLY A 144 -6.68 17.13 3.27
N SER A 145 -7.08 15.85 3.19
CA SER A 145 -8.26 15.32 3.90
C SER A 145 -7.91 14.38 5.05
N ILE A 146 -6.90 13.53 4.87
CA ILE A 146 -6.52 12.49 5.85
C ILE A 146 -5.38 12.99 6.72
N ARG A 147 -5.58 12.96 8.05
CA ARG A 147 -4.56 13.32 9.04
C ARG A 147 -3.43 12.28 9.06
N GLY A 148 -2.23 12.71 9.44
CA GLY A 148 -1.06 11.81 9.49
C GLY A 148 -0.50 11.46 8.10
N SER A 149 -0.96 12.17 7.07
CA SER A 149 -0.49 12.00 5.70
C SER A 149 0.82 12.77 5.45
N SER A 150 1.69 12.21 4.63
CA SER A 150 2.95 12.82 4.18
C SER A 150 3.35 12.29 2.82
N ASP A 151 4.08 13.09 2.03
CA ASP A 151 4.62 12.63 0.75
C ASP A 151 5.43 11.33 0.91
N LEU A 152 5.12 10.33 0.09
CA LEU A 152 5.67 8.98 0.22
C LEU A 152 7.14 8.93 -0.16
N GLU A 153 7.56 9.66 -1.19
CA GLU A 153 8.97 9.70 -1.60
C GLU A 153 9.83 10.35 -0.51
N HIS A 154 9.35 11.44 0.08
CA HIS A 154 10.00 12.09 1.20
C HIS A 154 10.02 11.22 2.46
N TYR A 155 8.94 10.48 2.73
CA TYR A 155 8.93 9.47 3.78
C TYR A 155 10.04 8.43 3.54
N ASN A 156 10.12 7.85 2.35
CA ASN A 156 11.11 6.86 1.98
C ASN A 156 12.54 7.40 2.14
N GLU A 157 12.83 8.63 1.69
CA GLU A 157 14.15 9.26 1.88
C GLU A 157 14.57 9.38 3.34
N ARG A 158 13.63 9.74 4.23
CA ARG A 158 13.89 9.85 5.67
C ARG A 158 14.21 8.48 6.28
N MET A 159 13.45 7.45 5.90
CA MET A 159 13.65 6.09 6.38
C MET A 159 15.01 5.52 5.92
N MET A 160 15.38 5.76 4.66
CA MET A 160 16.69 5.37 4.13
C MET A 160 17.85 6.05 4.84
N LYS A 161 17.73 7.36 5.14
CA LYS A 161 18.75 8.08 5.93
C LYS A 161 18.86 7.55 7.36
N LYS A 162 17.75 7.14 7.97
CA LYS A 162 17.73 6.57 9.33
C LYS A 162 18.43 5.22 9.39
N ARG A 163 18.10 4.29 8.47
CA ARG A 163 18.76 2.97 8.35
C ARG A 163 20.28 3.09 8.23
N LYS A 164 20.77 3.93 7.32
CA LYS A 164 22.23 4.18 7.15
C LYS A 164 22.92 4.65 8.43
N LYS A 165 22.24 5.45 9.27
CA LYS A 165 22.80 5.91 10.55
C LYS A 165 22.83 4.80 11.61
N GLU A 166 21.92 3.84 11.55
CA GLU A 166 21.85 2.71 12.47
C GLU A 166 22.92 1.67 12.09
N GLU A 167 23.09 1.38 10.81
CA GLU A 167 24.17 0.52 10.28
C GLU A 167 25.57 1.02 10.67
N VAL A 168 25.83 2.34 10.55
CA VAL A 168 27.12 2.96 10.94
C VAL A 168 27.38 2.89 12.44
N LYS A 169 26.33 2.78 13.28
CA LYS A 169 26.48 2.64 14.74
C LYS A 169 26.73 1.19 15.17
N GLU A 170 26.30 0.22 14.37
CA GLU A 170 26.47 -1.21 14.64
C GLU A 170 27.84 -1.73 14.19
N GLU A 171 28.55 -1.02 13.28
CA GLU A 171 29.96 -1.31 13.02
C GLU A 171 30.83 -0.98 14.25
N PRO A 172 31.50 -1.96 14.88
CA PRO A 172 32.40 -1.66 15.99
C PRO A 172 33.52 -0.74 15.50
N PRO A 173 33.98 0.23 16.32
CA PRO A 173 35.00 1.17 15.88
C PRO A 173 36.22 0.39 15.38
N LYS A 174 36.62 0.61 14.12
CA LYS A 174 37.86 0.07 13.55
C LYS A 174 39.03 0.62 14.38
N GLY A 175 39.44 -0.15 15.39
CA GLY A 175 40.45 0.23 16.39
C GLY A 175 40.14 -0.19 17.83
N PHE A 176 38.88 -0.54 18.17
CA PHE A 176 38.54 -0.95 19.54
C PHE A 176 39.14 -2.32 19.91
N PHE A 177 39.07 -3.30 18.98
CA PHE A 177 39.71 -4.60 19.17
C PHE A 177 41.24 -4.58 19.00
N ALA A 178 41.79 -3.63 18.22
CA ALA A 178 43.24 -3.47 18.08
C ALA A 178 43.90 -2.95 19.36
N LYS A 179 43.17 -2.23 20.22
CA LYS A 179 43.63 -1.77 21.54
C LYS A 179 43.42 -2.80 22.66
N LEU A 180 42.44 -3.70 22.55
CA LEU A 180 42.20 -4.74 23.56
C LEU A 180 43.03 -6.01 23.35
N PHE A 181 43.45 -6.31 22.12
CA PHE A 181 44.17 -7.56 21.80
C PHE A 181 45.46 -7.34 20.98
N GLY A 182 45.98 -6.11 20.92
CA GLY A 182 47.30 -5.83 20.36
C GLY A 182 48.41 -6.32 21.29
N LYS A 183 49.20 -7.28 20.78
CA LYS A 183 50.47 -7.77 21.35
C LYS A 183 51.47 -6.66 21.59
#